data_AF-A0A0Q6U3K8-F1
#
_entry.id   AF-A0A0Q6U3K8-F1
#
_cell.length_a   1.000
_cell.length_b   1.000
_cell.length_c   1.000
_cell.angle_alpha   90.00
_cell.angle_beta   90.00
_cell.angle_gamma   90.00
#
_symmetry.space_group_name_H-M   'P 1'
#
loop_
_entity.id
_entity.type
_entity.pdbx_description
1 polymer ?
#
loop_
_entity_poly.entity_id
_entity_poly.type
_entity_poly.pdbx_seq_one_letter_code
_entity_poly.pdbx_strand_id
1 'polypeptide(L)'
;MNRKSILALAALTLAGAAQAATYNFTGSFDTAPTATVLNGSFSFDDAVVSAGGFDGDFGLTSLSFSFQGQTYTLAQATDPYVKFEGGTLTGPNGRFATQGGGAVDLFSNFGASNFNYAINGIDQGGTLSISAVPEPESYALMLGGLGVVGFLARRRKLI
;
A
#
# COMPACT_ATOMS: atom_id res chain seq x y z
N MET A 1 0.75 -26.25 -41.61
CA MET A 1 0.38 -25.76 -40.26
C MET A 1 1.30 -24.60 -39.93
N ASN A 2 0.79 -23.36 -39.99
CA ASN A 2 1.59 -22.16 -40.22
C ASN A 2 2.05 -21.53 -38.89
N ARG A 3 3.35 -21.23 -38.78
CA ARG A 3 4.05 -20.66 -37.61
C ARG A 3 3.44 -19.37 -37.03
N LYS A 4 2.50 -18.74 -37.77
CA LYS A 4 1.76 -17.54 -37.37
C LYS A 4 0.78 -17.79 -36.21
N SER A 5 0.36 -19.04 -35.99
CA SER A 5 -0.58 -19.40 -34.92
C SER A 5 0.07 -19.59 -33.55
N ILE A 6 1.40 -19.71 -33.48
CA ILE A 6 2.14 -19.94 -32.22
C ILE A 6 2.39 -18.61 -31.48
N LEU A 7 2.52 -17.49 -32.21
CA LEU A 7 2.71 -16.16 -31.62
C LEU A 7 1.47 -15.64 -30.86
N ALA A 8 0.26 -16.07 -31.24
CA ALA A 8 -0.97 -15.66 -30.56
C ALA A 8 -1.19 -16.37 -29.22
N LEU A 9 -0.61 -17.57 -29.04
CA LEU A 9 -0.74 -18.33 -27.79
C LEU A 9 0.33 -17.93 -26.75
N ALA A 10 1.48 -17.43 -27.20
CA ALA A 10 2.55 -16.93 -26.32
C ALA A 10 2.20 -15.59 -25.62
N ALA A 11 1.22 -14.84 -26.13
CA ALA A 11 0.77 -13.59 -25.52
C ALA A 11 -0.21 -13.80 -24.34
N LEU A 12 -0.74 -15.01 -24.16
CA LEU A 12 -1.68 -15.33 -23.08
C LEU A 12 -0.98 -15.87 -21.81
N THR A 13 0.34 -16.10 -21.88
CA THR A 13 1.15 -16.60 -20.75
C THR A 13 2.01 -15.53 -20.10
N LEU A 14 1.68 -14.24 -20.27
CA LEU A 14 2.23 -13.19 -19.42
C LEU A 14 1.69 -13.40 -18.01
N ALA A 15 2.44 -14.22 -17.27
CA ALA A 15 2.31 -14.48 -15.87
C ALA A 15 2.06 -13.18 -15.11
N GLY A 16 1.07 -13.20 -14.22
CA GLY A 16 0.89 -12.17 -13.20
C GLY A 16 2.21 -12.00 -12.46
N ALA A 17 2.87 -10.87 -12.70
CA ALA A 17 3.94 -10.44 -11.83
C ALA A 17 3.26 -10.08 -10.51
N ALA A 18 3.62 -10.78 -9.43
CA ALA A 18 3.25 -10.35 -8.09
C ALA A 18 3.78 -8.91 -7.93
N GLN A 19 2.87 -7.94 -7.85
CA GLN A 19 3.22 -6.54 -7.61
C GLN A 19 3.01 -6.23 -6.14
N ALA A 20 3.91 -5.43 -5.57
CA ALA A 20 3.79 -4.98 -4.20
C ALA A 20 2.63 -3.97 -4.10
N ALA A 21 1.56 -4.35 -3.40
CA ALA A 21 0.40 -3.50 -3.21
C ALA A 21 0.82 -2.25 -2.41
N THR A 22 0.52 -1.06 -2.94
CA THR A 22 0.85 0.21 -2.29
C THR A 22 -0.38 0.78 -1.60
N TYR A 23 -0.22 1.15 -0.34
CA TYR A 23 -1.26 1.73 0.50
C TYR A 23 -0.86 3.12 0.94
N ASN A 24 -1.77 4.07 0.83
CA ASN A 24 -1.57 5.42 1.34
C ASN A 24 -2.22 5.53 2.72
N PHE A 25 -1.64 6.35 3.58
CA PHE A 25 -2.22 6.67 4.86
C PHE A 25 -2.08 8.15 5.20
N THR A 26 -3.07 8.68 5.91
CA THR A 26 -3.05 10.02 6.47
C THR A 26 -3.43 9.96 7.94
N GLY A 27 -2.79 10.80 8.76
CA GLY A 27 -3.03 10.90 10.18
C GLY A 27 -3.43 12.31 10.60
N SER A 28 -4.38 12.39 11.53
CA SER A 28 -4.76 13.60 12.25
C SER A 28 -4.68 13.36 13.75
N PHE A 29 -4.31 14.38 14.52
CA PHE A 29 -4.37 14.28 15.98
C PHE A 29 -5.83 14.25 16.44
N ASP A 30 -6.12 13.53 17.52
CA ASP A 30 -7.47 13.43 18.07
C ASP A 30 -7.99 14.80 18.55
N THR A 31 -7.08 15.68 18.97
CA THR A 31 -7.39 17.06 19.37
C THR A 31 -7.67 17.99 18.18
N ALA A 32 -7.33 17.58 16.95
CA ALA A 32 -7.48 18.37 15.73
C ALA A 32 -7.78 17.47 14.51
N PRO A 33 -8.96 16.80 14.49
CA PRO A 33 -9.23 15.70 13.57
C PRO A 33 -9.30 16.12 12.10
N THR A 34 -9.51 17.41 11.82
CA THR A 34 -9.57 17.97 10.46
C THR A 34 -8.22 18.35 9.89
N ALA A 35 -7.17 18.45 10.71
CA ALA A 35 -5.83 18.79 10.27
C ALA A 35 -5.03 17.51 10.00
N THR A 36 -4.65 17.29 8.74
CA THR A 36 -3.70 16.23 8.40
C THR A 36 -2.31 16.64 8.86
N VAL A 37 -1.74 15.88 9.79
CA VAL A 37 -0.41 16.14 10.36
C VAL A 37 0.64 15.14 9.90
N LEU A 38 0.17 13.98 9.44
CA LEU A 38 0.99 12.88 8.98
C LEU A 38 0.42 12.36 7.66
N ASN A 39 1.28 12.11 6.66
CA ASN A 39 0.86 11.50 5.41
C ASN A 39 1.98 10.67 4.81
N GLY A 40 1.65 9.51 4.29
CA GLY A 40 2.65 8.58 3.78
C GLY A 40 2.07 7.44 2.96
N SER A 41 2.96 6.53 2.60
CA SER A 41 2.61 5.29 1.93
C SER A 41 3.47 4.14 2.43
N PHE A 42 2.94 2.93 2.32
CA PHE A 42 3.66 1.69 2.62
C PHE A 42 3.30 0.62 1.61
N SER A 43 4.15 -0.40 1.53
CA SER A 43 3.94 -1.57 0.70
C SER A 43 4.51 -2.80 1.39
N PHE A 44 3.96 -3.95 1.05
CA PHE A 44 4.38 -5.27 1.51
C PHE A 44 4.26 -6.28 0.37
N ASP A 45 4.82 -7.47 0.57
CA ASP A 45 4.67 -8.58 -0.37
C ASP A 45 3.33 -9.30 -0.12
N ASP A 46 2.33 -9.03 -0.95
CA ASP A 46 0.99 -9.60 -0.83
C ASP A 46 0.95 -11.12 -1.12
N ALA A 47 1.97 -11.65 -1.80
CA ALA A 47 2.07 -13.10 -2.00
C ALA A 47 2.17 -13.85 -0.66
N VAL A 48 2.81 -13.22 0.34
CA VAL A 48 2.95 -13.79 1.69
C VAL A 48 1.62 -13.82 2.43
N VAL A 49 0.76 -12.82 2.21
CA VAL A 49 -0.60 -12.75 2.79
C VAL A 49 -1.49 -13.83 2.17
N SER A 50 -1.41 -14.01 0.85
CA SER A 50 -2.18 -15.06 0.14
C SER A 50 -1.80 -16.49 0.57
N ALA A 51 -0.58 -16.69 1.06
CA ALA A 51 -0.04 -17.98 1.49
C ALA A 51 -0.17 -18.21 3.00
N GLY A 52 -0.45 -17.17 3.80
CA GLY A 52 -0.17 -17.14 5.23
C GLY A 52 -1.30 -16.59 6.09
N GLY A 53 -2.48 -17.23 6.06
CA GLY A 53 -3.53 -17.03 7.07
C GLY A 53 -4.20 -15.64 7.09
N PHE A 54 -5.40 -15.58 7.66
CA PHE A 54 -6.22 -14.36 7.71
C PHE A 54 -5.66 -13.28 8.67
N ASP A 55 -4.83 -13.67 9.64
CA ASP A 55 -4.36 -12.81 10.72
C ASP A 55 -2.84 -12.93 10.89
N GLY A 56 -2.15 -11.81 11.11
CA GLY A 56 -0.72 -11.85 11.38
C GLY A 56 0.04 -10.55 11.14
N ASP A 57 1.35 -10.63 11.35
CA ASP A 57 2.32 -9.57 11.12
C ASP A 57 3.21 -9.93 9.94
N PHE A 58 3.23 -9.05 8.93
CA PHE A 58 4.02 -9.24 7.72
C PHE A 58 5.06 -8.14 7.55
N GLY A 59 6.20 -8.48 6.95
CA GLY A 59 7.27 -7.51 6.72
C GLY A 59 6.85 -6.44 5.70
N LEU A 60 7.21 -5.18 5.96
CA LEU A 60 7.07 -4.09 5.00
C LEU A 60 8.22 -4.14 3.98
N THR A 61 7.90 -3.95 2.70
CA THR A 61 8.89 -3.79 1.62
C THR A 61 9.26 -2.33 1.42
N SER A 62 8.33 -1.41 1.70
CA SER A 62 8.57 0.01 1.75
C SER A 62 7.65 0.69 2.76
N LEU A 63 8.13 1.79 3.34
CA LEU A 63 7.37 2.67 4.21
C LEU A 63 8.01 4.05 4.12
N SER A 64 7.21 5.06 3.86
CA SER A 64 7.64 6.45 3.92
C SER A 64 6.50 7.34 4.36
N PHE A 65 6.76 8.29 5.24
CA PHE A 65 5.78 9.30 5.60
C PHE A 65 6.45 10.62 5.95
N SER A 66 5.68 11.69 5.83
CA SER A 66 6.07 13.03 6.24
C SER A 66 5.32 13.41 7.51
N PHE A 67 6.04 13.95 8.49
CA PHE A 67 5.49 14.47 9.73
C PHE A 67 6.32 15.67 10.17
N GLN A 68 5.66 16.77 10.54
CA GLN A 68 6.32 18.02 10.97
C GLN A 68 7.41 18.52 9.98
N GLY A 69 7.20 18.33 8.68
CA GLY A 69 8.15 18.72 7.63
C GLY A 69 9.38 17.83 7.49
N GLN A 70 9.43 16.71 8.22
CA GLN A 70 10.48 15.69 8.10
C GLN A 70 9.95 14.43 7.44
N THR A 71 10.78 13.80 6.62
CA THR A 71 10.47 12.51 6.00
C THR A 71 11.11 11.37 6.78
N TYR A 72 10.29 10.39 7.13
CA TYR A 72 10.68 9.15 7.77
C TYR A 72 10.56 8.02 6.75
N THR A 73 11.50 7.09 6.78
CA THR A 73 11.60 5.97 5.84
C THR A 73 11.74 4.66 6.59
N LEU A 74 11.46 3.54 5.92
CA LEU A 74 11.58 2.19 6.46
C LEU A 74 12.95 1.92 7.12
N ALA A 75 14.03 2.48 6.57
CA ALA A 75 15.38 2.31 7.11
C ALA A 75 15.57 2.91 8.52
N GLN A 76 14.71 3.84 8.93
CA GLN A 76 14.73 4.49 10.25
C GLN A 76 13.75 3.82 11.24
N ALA A 77 12.97 2.85 10.78
CA ALA A 77 11.96 2.19 11.59
C ALA A 77 12.59 1.16 12.53
N THR A 78 12.11 1.11 13.77
CA THR A 78 12.33 -0.02 14.68
C THR A 78 11.11 -0.94 14.63
N ASP A 79 11.34 -2.24 14.45
CA ASP A 79 10.33 -3.30 14.29
C ASP A 79 9.18 -2.96 13.31
N PRO A 80 9.47 -2.62 12.03
CA PRO A 80 8.44 -2.31 11.06
C PRO A 80 7.72 -3.56 10.55
N TYR A 81 6.38 -3.57 10.65
CA TYR A 81 5.54 -4.62 10.07
C TYR A 81 4.16 -4.07 9.71
N VAL A 82 3.41 -4.79 8.89
CA VAL A 82 2.01 -4.55 8.61
C VAL A 82 1.15 -5.56 9.35
N LYS A 83 0.04 -5.12 9.96
CA LYS A 83 -0.89 -5.95 10.70
C LYS A 83 -2.11 -6.30 9.84
N PHE A 84 -2.47 -7.58 9.87
CA PHE A 84 -3.74 -8.10 9.34
C PHE A 84 -4.58 -8.72 10.45
N GLU A 85 -5.87 -8.40 10.44
CA GLU A 85 -6.87 -8.91 11.38
C GLU A 85 -8.19 -9.17 10.63
N GLY A 86 -8.80 -10.33 10.85
CA GLY A 86 -9.98 -10.80 10.14
C GLY A 86 -9.80 -10.88 8.63
N GLY A 87 -8.59 -11.13 8.11
CA GLY A 87 -8.29 -11.11 6.69
C GLY A 87 -8.25 -9.71 6.07
N THR A 88 -8.32 -8.67 6.89
CA THR A 88 -8.31 -7.28 6.46
C THR A 88 -7.01 -6.62 6.90
N LEU A 89 -6.46 -5.80 6.01
CA LEU A 89 -5.32 -4.95 6.34
C LEU A 89 -5.74 -3.93 7.40
N THR A 90 -5.19 -4.04 8.61
CA THR A 90 -5.41 -3.04 9.67
C THR A 90 -4.52 -1.83 9.41
N GLY A 91 -3.21 -2.04 9.22
CA GLY A 91 -2.26 -0.95 8.91
C GLY A 91 -0.80 -1.18 9.28
N PRO A 92 0.06 -0.15 9.08
CA PRO A 92 1.48 -0.24 9.33
C PRO A 92 1.81 0.02 10.81
N ASN A 93 2.82 -0.69 11.29
CA ASN A 93 3.41 -0.54 12.61
C ASN A 93 4.89 -0.17 12.47
N GLY A 94 5.41 0.56 13.44
CA GLY A 94 6.84 0.85 13.53
C GLY A 94 7.11 2.11 14.33
N ARG A 95 8.28 2.15 14.97
CA ARG A 95 8.74 3.28 15.77
C ARG A 95 9.82 4.08 15.06
N PHE A 96 9.69 5.40 15.08
CA PHE A 96 10.60 6.35 14.43
C PHE A 96 11.11 7.38 15.44
N ALA A 97 12.41 7.38 15.71
CA ALA A 97 13.03 8.43 16.53
C ALA A 97 13.03 9.76 15.78
N THR A 98 12.62 10.84 16.45
CA THR A 98 12.67 12.19 15.90
C THR A 98 13.96 12.90 16.28
N GLN A 99 14.41 13.85 15.45
CA GLN A 99 15.65 14.61 15.72
C GLN A 99 15.58 15.48 17.00
N GLY A 100 14.38 15.70 17.54
CA GLY A 100 14.14 16.44 18.78
C GLY A 100 14.16 15.59 20.05
N GLY A 101 14.59 14.32 19.98
CA GLY A 101 14.58 13.40 21.12
C GLY A 101 13.20 12.81 21.43
N GLY A 102 12.23 12.97 20.52
CA GLY A 102 10.92 12.34 20.59
C GLY A 102 10.84 11.06 19.75
N ALA A 103 9.64 10.48 19.65
CA ALA A 103 9.35 9.39 18.75
C ALA A 103 7.96 9.53 18.13
N VAL A 104 7.83 9.06 16.90
CA VAL A 104 6.55 8.80 16.24
C VAL A 104 6.37 7.29 16.19
N ASP A 105 5.30 6.79 16.80
CA ASP A 105 4.92 5.38 16.77
C ASP A 105 3.71 5.22 15.88
N LEU A 106 3.82 4.40 14.84
CA LEU A 106 2.67 3.91 14.09
C LEU A 106 2.25 2.59 14.72
N PHE A 107 0.97 2.43 15.00
CA PHE A 107 0.47 1.18 15.58
C PHE A 107 -0.95 0.87 15.11
N SER A 108 -1.16 -0.40 14.81
CA SER A 108 -2.40 -0.94 14.24
C SER A 108 -2.80 -2.19 15.01
N ASN A 109 -3.98 -2.16 15.62
CA ASN A 109 -4.50 -3.24 16.43
C ASN A 109 -6.02 -3.13 16.57
N PHE A 110 -6.69 -4.26 16.76
CA PHE A 110 -8.14 -4.34 16.97
C PHE A 110 -8.96 -3.65 15.88
N GLY A 111 -8.55 -3.76 14.62
CA GLY A 111 -9.23 -3.17 13.46
C GLY A 111 -9.09 -1.65 13.34
N ALA A 112 -8.24 -1.03 14.15
CA ALA A 112 -7.96 0.40 14.10
C ALA A 112 -6.47 0.67 13.89
N SER A 113 -6.18 1.77 13.21
CA SER A 113 -4.83 2.27 12.99
C SER A 113 -4.68 3.65 13.60
N ASN A 114 -3.61 3.84 14.35
CA ASN A 114 -3.35 5.04 15.11
C ASN A 114 -1.86 5.37 15.06
N PHE A 115 -1.54 6.57 15.51
CA PHE A 115 -0.17 6.96 15.76
C PHE A 115 -0.08 7.71 17.08
N ASN A 116 1.10 7.66 17.69
CA ASN A 116 1.44 8.46 18.85
C ASN A 116 2.67 9.29 18.52
N TYR A 117 2.67 10.54 18.94
CA TYR A 117 3.85 11.38 18.91
C TYR A 117 4.24 11.75 20.33
N ALA A 118 5.39 11.24 20.77
CA ALA A 118 5.95 11.49 22.07
C ALA A 118 7.10 12.50 21.98
N ILE A 119 7.07 13.59 22.76
CA ILE A 119 8.23 14.45 22.95
C ILE A 119 8.37 14.84 24.42
N ASN A 120 9.57 14.69 24.98
CA ASN A 120 9.85 15.00 26.39
C ASN A 120 8.85 14.37 27.39
N GLY A 121 8.31 13.18 27.08
CA GLY A 121 7.35 12.47 27.93
C GLY A 121 5.90 12.94 27.83
N ILE A 122 5.57 13.80 26.85
CA ILE A 122 4.18 14.15 26.51
C ILE A 122 3.78 13.38 25.27
N ASP A 123 2.72 12.58 25.39
CA ASP A 123 2.14 11.76 24.32
C ASP A 123 0.94 12.47 23.68
N GLN A 124 0.97 12.57 22.35
CA GLN A 124 -0.11 13.10 21.53
C GLN A 124 -0.60 12.00 20.58
N GLY A 125 -1.78 11.47 20.85
CA GLY A 125 -2.44 10.46 20.04
C GLY A 125 -3.14 11.02 18.81
N GLY A 126 -3.22 10.20 17.77
CA GLY A 126 -4.01 10.47 16.59
C GLY A 126 -4.42 9.21 15.86
N THR A 127 -5.41 9.35 14.99
CA THR A 127 -5.93 8.27 14.17
C THR A 127 -5.23 8.24 12.82
N LEU A 128 -4.95 7.05 12.28
CA LEU A 128 -4.50 6.84 10.91
C LEU A 128 -5.65 6.31 10.04
N SER A 129 -5.89 6.97 8.92
CA SER A 129 -6.79 6.50 7.87
C SER A 129 -5.96 5.87 6.75
N ILE A 130 -6.25 4.63 6.39
CA ILE A 130 -5.55 3.87 5.36
C ILE A 130 -6.47 3.70 4.16
N SER A 131 -5.90 3.92 2.99
CA SER A 131 -6.57 3.77 1.71
C SER A 131 -5.71 2.93 0.79
N ALA A 132 -6.30 1.89 0.22
CA ALA A 132 -5.68 1.13 -0.86
C ALA A 132 -5.55 2.05 -2.08
N VAL A 133 -4.37 2.09 -2.70
CA VAL A 133 -4.21 2.76 -3.99
C VAL A 133 -4.67 1.78 -5.07
N PRO A 134 -5.67 2.14 -5.91
CA PRO A 134 -6.08 1.29 -7.01
C PRO A 134 -4.88 0.98 -7.91
N GLU A 135 -4.60 -0.31 -8.10
CA GLU A 135 -3.38 -0.72 -8.79
C GLU A 135 -3.34 -0.18 -10.22
N PRO A 136 -2.13 0.20 -10.73
CA PRO A 136 -1.95 0.65 -12.11
C PRO A 136 -2.40 -0.41 -13.13
N GLU A 137 -2.39 -1.69 -12.76
CA GLU A 137 -2.84 -2.79 -13.61
C GLU A 137 -4.34 -2.74 -13.91
N SER A 138 -5.19 -2.29 -12.99
CA SER A 138 -6.62 -2.16 -13.25
C SER A 138 -6.88 -1.19 -14.41
N TYR A 139 -6.10 -0.11 -14.49
CA TYR A 139 -6.15 0.82 -15.62
C TYR A 139 -5.50 0.24 -16.87
N ALA A 140 -4.39 -0.48 -16.75
CA ALA A 140 -3.74 -1.13 -17.88
C ALA A 140 -4.61 -2.24 -18.51
N LEU A 141 -5.35 -3.02 -17.71
CA LEU A 141 -6.30 -4.02 -18.18
C LEU A 141 -7.59 -3.39 -18.73
N MET A 142 -8.07 -2.28 -18.15
CA MET A 142 -9.17 -1.51 -18.72
C MET A 142 -8.79 -0.95 -20.10
N LEU A 143 -7.60 -0.35 -20.21
CA LEU A 143 -7.08 0.17 -21.48
C LEU A 143 -6.72 -0.94 -22.47
N GLY A 144 -6.18 -2.06 -21.98
CA GLY A 144 -5.93 -3.26 -22.78
C GLY A 144 -7.23 -3.83 -23.34
N GLY A 145 -8.27 -3.95 -22.51
CA GLY A 145 -9.62 -4.34 -22.92
C GLY A 145 -10.21 -3.39 -23.96
N LEU A 146 -10.08 -2.09 -23.75
CA LEU A 146 -10.54 -1.09 -24.71
C LEU A 146 -9.74 -1.14 -26.04
N GLY A 147 -8.45 -1.42 -25.97
CA GLY A 147 -7.58 -1.63 -27.13
C GLY A 147 -8.02 -2.83 -27.97
N VAL A 148 -8.37 -3.95 -27.33
CA VAL A 148 -8.91 -5.14 -27.99
C VAL A 148 -10.27 -4.85 -28.63
N VAL A 149 -11.17 -4.15 -27.93
CA VAL A 149 -12.49 -3.76 -28.46
C VAL A 149 -12.34 -2.82 -29.66
N GLY A 150 -11.47 -1.81 -29.56
CA GLY A 150 -11.18 -0.88 -30.66
C GLY A 150 -10.57 -1.58 -31.88
N PHE A 151 -9.68 -2.55 -31.66
CA PHE A 151 -9.11 -3.38 -32.72
C PHE A 151 -10.17 -4.24 -33.42
N LEU A 152 -11.06 -4.89 -32.67
CA LEU A 152 -12.18 -5.66 -33.22
C LEU A 152 -13.15 -4.78 -34.02
N ALA A 153 -13.47 -3.59 -33.51
CA ALA A 153 -14.33 -2.63 -34.21
C ALA A 153 -13.70 -2.17 -35.55
N ARG A 154 -12.39 -1.91 -35.58
CA ARG A 154 -11.67 -1.56 -36.82
C ARG A 154 -11.70 -2.68 -37.86
N ARG A 155 -11.59 -3.94 -37.43
CA ARG A 155 -11.68 -5.11 -38.34
C ARG A 155 -13.06 -5.26 -38.97
N ARG A 156 -14.13 -4.96 -38.24
CA ARG A 156 -15.51 -5.03 -38.76
C ARG A 156 -15.85 -3.96 -39.79
N LYS A 157 -15.07 -2.87 -39.86
CA LYS A 157 -15.25 -1.79 -40.83
C LYS A 157 -14.46 -2.00 -42.13
N LEU A 158 -13.44 -2.86 -42.10
CA LEU A 158 -12.58 -3.19 -43.25
C LEU A 158 -13.02 -4.46 -43.99
N ILE A 159 -14.09 -5.11 -43.53
CA ILE A 159 -14.80 -6.23 -44.16
C ILE A 159 -16.17 -5.70 -44.57
#